data_AF-A0A8S1EAN9-F1
#
_entry.id   AF-A0A8S1EAN9-F1
#
_cell.length_a   1.000
_cell.length_b   1.000
_cell.length_c   1.000
_cell.angle_alpha   90.00
_cell.angle_beta   90.00
_cell.angle_gamma   90.00
#
_symmetry.space_group_name_H-M   'P 1'
#
loop_
_entity.id
_entity.type
_entity.pdbx_description
1 polymer ?
#
loop_
_entity_poly.entity_id
_entity_poly.type
_entity_poly.pdbx_seq_one_letter_code
_entity_poly.pdbx_strand_id
1 'polypeptide(L)'
;VDDNDTTMEKKQQDWREKHHTLTSQLWYMYQNRINTDIELHVFNGQKSQTYHCHKVILMRLSPVFEKLMYVPEQGQSGVLSLTALRPDLFGLLVKYAYMDEIRIKSIVDALDLIKLCKLYDVSRLKTYAINYLQLNINTDTVWLILDFFGELNKKEKGLLSKKIDTSESTLSTFIGTGAYFLIILLASGNIEPNPGPEDTPQDLIGQIGKLLETQLTAKLNVTNQHISTSNEGIKALRTSVDGIAEQLNAVNKKVDALTAEKNALSARVSVLEKRLAILEKDRRKKNMVVFGVPSATPIEVAVNDVLFTKLELENHPSRDIVESQFRTGDPKGEKRPIIIRFRSEADKDRAMRNAGKLKGTSIVVSDDLTPEERSARRKLVEARKQANKIGLPTKLQRNFLVIEGERLTSDDVSKPGWLRKYQQSRATDNQGIDAEAESESGNPTNDGRPKKKKRTRQEAAISPGDPPLPPPAGQPLDFAAAPLNSNKDNKQEKVVGKPQRGRMAERRLRSATGSSNGSDSERSHQN
;
A
#
# COMPACT_ATOMS: atom_id res chain seq x y z
N VAL A 1 52.42 -5.20 12.53
CA VAL A 1 52.36 -6.61 12.09
C VAL A 1 51.37 -7.28 13.00
N ASP A 2 50.31 -7.77 12.38
CA ASP A 2 49.18 -8.59 12.87
C ASP A 2 48.13 -7.85 13.71
N ASP A 3 47.17 -7.14 13.10
CA ASP A 3 46.05 -7.52 12.22
C ASP A 3 44.86 -8.22 12.90
N ASN A 4 43.79 -7.44 12.99
CA ASN A 4 42.38 -7.77 12.74
C ASN A 4 41.71 -8.87 13.57
N ASP A 5 41.22 -8.42 14.73
CA ASP A 5 39.78 -8.26 14.99
C ASP A 5 38.83 -9.00 14.02
N THR A 6 38.58 -10.26 14.35
CA THR A 6 37.61 -11.18 13.74
C THR A 6 36.14 -10.78 14.02
N THR A 7 35.77 -9.55 13.70
CA THR A 7 34.36 -9.12 13.62
C THR A 7 34.06 -8.45 12.28
N MET A 8 34.38 -9.15 11.19
CA MET A 8 33.67 -8.92 9.93
C MET A 8 32.36 -9.69 10.01
N GLU A 9 31.35 -9.06 10.62
CA GLU A 9 29.95 -9.30 10.25
C GLU A 9 29.91 -9.28 8.72
N LYS A 10 29.73 -10.45 8.10
CA LYS A 10 29.41 -10.53 6.68
C LYS A 10 28.13 -9.71 6.49
N LYS A 11 28.27 -8.45 6.08
CA LYS A 11 27.16 -7.64 5.58
C LYS A 11 26.43 -8.52 4.58
N GLN A 12 25.24 -8.97 4.94
CA GLN A 12 24.42 -9.81 4.10
C GLN A 12 24.02 -8.94 2.91
N GLN A 13 24.79 -9.05 1.84
CA GLN A 13 24.66 -8.25 0.63
C GLN A 13 23.21 -8.35 0.12
N ASP A 14 22.58 -7.20 -0.16
CA ASP A 14 21.18 -7.15 -0.59
C ASP A 14 21.01 -8.04 -1.83
N TRP A 15 20.09 -9.01 -1.74
CA TRP A 15 19.85 -9.95 -2.83
C TRP A 15 19.38 -9.24 -4.11
N ARG A 16 18.82 -8.03 -4.00
CA ARG A 16 18.44 -7.20 -5.15
C ARG A 16 19.63 -6.77 -5.99
N GLU A 17 20.81 -6.63 -5.39
CA GLU A 17 22.05 -6.26 -6.10
C GLU A 17 22.61 -7.44 -6.92
N LYS A 18 22.26 -8.68 -6.58
CA LYS A 18 22.71 -9.90 -7.28
C LYS A 18 21.85 -10.29 -8.48
N HIS A 19 20.62 -9.77 -8.54
CA HIS A 19 19.64 -10.11 -9.57
C HIS A 19 19.28 -8.85 -10.36
N HIS A 20 19.86 -8.70 -11.55
CA HIS A 20 19.75 -7.46 -12.34
C HIS A 20 18.47 -7.35 -13.18
N THR A 21 17.73 -8.45 -13.38
CA THR A 21 16.46 -8.44 -14.12
C THR A 21 15.28 -8.63 -13.18
N LEU A 22 14.16 -7.98 -13.50
CA LEU A 22 12.91 -8.13 -12.74
C LEU A 22 12.48 -9.60 -12.66
N THR A 23 12.61 -10.34 -13.76
CA THR A 23 12.32 -11.77 -13.85
C THR A 23 13.16 -12.60 -12.88
N SER A 24 14.47 -12.31 -12.79
CA SER A 24 15.37 -13.00 -11.86
C SER A 24 15.06 -12.64 -10.41
N GLN A 25 14.69 -11.39 -10.14
CA GLN A 25 14.31 -10.94 -8.80
C GLN A 25 12.99 -11.59 -8.35
N LEU A 26 11.97 -11.61 -9.20
CA LEU A 26 10.68 -12.23 -8.94
C LEU A 26 10.81 -13.74 -8.72
N TRP A 27 11.61 -14.41 -9.54
CA TRP A 27 11.92 -15.84 -9.35
C TRP A 27 12.65 -16.10 -8.03
N TYR A 28 13.61 -15.25 -7.67
CA TYR A 28 14.28 -15.34 -6.38
C TYR A 28 13.32 -15.15 -5.19
N MET A 29 12.39 -14.20 -5.28
CA MET A 29 11.34 -13.99 -4.27
C MET A 29 10.47 -15.24 -4.10
N TYR A 30 10.06 -15.87 -5.21
CA TYR A 30 9.30 -17.12 -5.19
C TYR A 30 10.09 -18.27 -4.54
N GLN A 31 11.34 -18.50 -4.95
CA GLN A 31 12.16 -19.60 -4.43
C GLN A 31 12.44 -19.48 -2.92
N ASN A 32 12.67 -18.26 -2.44
CA ASN A 32 13.01 -17.99 -1.04
C ASN A 32 11.78 -17.62 -0.18
N ARG A 33 10.57 -17.69 -0.75
CA ARG A 33 9.30 -17.37 -0.08
C ARG A 33 9.28 -15.97 0.56
N ILE A 34 9.94 -15.01 -0.08
CA ILE A 34 10.03 -13.64 0.41
C ILE A 34 8.69 -12.96 0.12
N ASN A 35 7.97 -12.52 1.16
CA ASN A 35 6.68 -11.80 1.05
C ASN A 35 5.58 -12.55 0.29
N THR A 36 5.58 -13.89 0.32
CA THR A 36 4.46 -14.68 -0.22
C THR A 36 3.22 -14.50 0.65
N ASP A 37 2.08 -14.21 0.01
CA ASP A 37 0.81 -13.86 0.65
C ASP A 37 -0.30 -14.89 0.35
N ILE A 38 0.03 -15.97 -0.39
CA ILE A 38 -0.86 -17.11 -0.61
C ILE A 38 -0.11 -18.45 -0.68
N GLU A 39 -0.76 -19.48 -0.14
CA GLU A 39 -0.37 -20.89 -0.25
C GLU A 39 -1.40 -21.65 -1.11
N LEU A 40 -0.93 -22.25 -2.21
CA LEU A 40 -1.75 -23.05 -3.11
C LEU A 40 -1.45 -24.54 -2.89
N HIS A 41 -2.43 -25.29 -2.41
CA HIS A 41 -2.35 -26.75 -2.32
C HIS A 41 -2.94 -27.37 -3.57
N VAL A 42 -2.10 -27.99 -4.39
CA VAL A 42 -2.51 -28.61 -5.65
C VAL A 42 -2.49 -30.12 -5.48
N PHE A 43 -3.62 -30.77 -5.74
CA PHE A 43 -3.77 -32.21 -5.57
C PHE A 43 -4.50 -32.85 -6.76
N ASN A 44 -3.97 -33.96 -7.30
CA ASN A 44 -4.60 -34.70 -8.40
C ASN A 44 -5.22 -36.04 -7.99
N GLY A 45 -5.37 -36.33 -6.70
CA GLY A 45 -5.80 -37.64 -6.21
C GLY A 45 -4.65 -38.58 -5.81
N GLN A 46 -3.46 -38.41 -6.40
CA GLN A 46 -2.29 -39.27 -6.15
C GLN A 46 -1.08 -38.50 -5.61
N LYS A 47 -0.85 -37.28 -6.11
CA LYS A 47 0.26 -36.40 -5.74
C LYS A 47 -0.29 -35.05 -5.27
N SER A 48 0.25 -34.56 -4.17
CA SER A 48 0.01 -33.21 -3.64
C SER A 48 1.29 -32.38 -3.67
N GLN A 49 1.21 -31.12 -4.08
CA GLN A 49 2.30 -30.16 -3.92
C GLN A 49 1.76 -28.81 -3.48
N THR A 50 2.54 -28.12 -2.66
CA THR A 50 2.21 -26.81 -2.15
C THR A 50 3.08 -25.73 -2.79
N TYR A 51 2.47 -24.65 -3.25
CA TYR A 51 3.14 -23.51 -3.88
C TYR A 51 2.91 -22.24 -3.07
N HIS A 52 3.99 -21.60 -2.64
CA HIS A 52 3.94 -20.33 -1.92
C HIS A 52 4.15 -19.22 -2.94
N CYS A 53 3.09 -18.46 -3.21
CA CYS A 53 3.04 -17.54 -4.34
C CYS A 53 2.67 -16.12 -3.86
N HIS A 54 2.66 -15.21 -4.83
CA HIS A 54 2.28 -13.82 -4.65
C HIS A 54 0.95 -13.56 -5.37
N LYS A 55 -0.09 -13.12 -4.65
CA LYS A 55 -1.43 -12.89 -5.19
C LYS A 55 -1.37 -11.98 -6.42
N VAL A 56 -0.65 -10.86 -6.32
CA VAL A 56 -0.50 -9.88 -7.41
C VAL A 56 0.05 -10.51 -8.70
N ILE A 57 1.03 -11.42 -8.58
CA ILE A 57 1.65 -12.07 -9.75
C ILE A 57 0.67 -13.06 -10.41
N LEU A 58 -0.06 -13.83 -9.61
CA LEU A 58 -1.04 -14.79 -10.11
C LEU A 58 -2.28 -14.10 -10.72
N MET A 59 -2.80 -13.06 -10.07
CA MET A 59 -3.92 -12.27 -10.58
C MET A 59 -3.57 -11.58 -11.91
N ARG A 60 -2.33 -11.09 -12.05
CA ARG A 60 -1.83 -10.54 -13.32
C ARG A 60 -1.76 -11.60 -14.42
N LEU A 61 -1.48 -12.85 -14.08
CA LEU A 61 -1.37 -13.94 -15.06
C LEU A 61 -2.74 -14.38 -15.59
N SER A 62 -3.75 -14.42 -14.71
CA SER A 62 -5.04 -15.03 -15.01
C SER A 62 -6.21 -14.30 -14.35
N PRO A 63 -7.27 -13.95 -15.12
CA PRO A 63 -8.50 -13.40 -14.56
C PRO A 63 -9.25 -14.42 -13.68
N VAL A 64 -8.98 -15.72 -13.83
CA VAL A 64 -9.54 -16.77 -12.97
C VAL A 64 -8.94 -16.69 -11.58
N PHE A 65 -7.63 -16.46 -11.46
CA PHE A 65 -7.00 -16.25 -10.16
C PHE A 65 -7.50 -14.96 -9.50
N GLU A 66 -7.69 -13.88 -10.26
CA GLU A 66 -8.30 -12.65 -9.74
C GLU A 66 -9.68 -12.94 -9.11
N LYS A 67 -10.58 -13.60 -9.84
CA LYS A 67 -11.90 -13.97 -9.30
C LYS A 67 -11.80 -14.85 -8.07
N LEU A 68 -10.97 -15.90 -8.09
CA LEU A 68 -10.78 -16.81 -6.96
C LEU A 68 -10.32 -16.10 -5.69
N MET A 69 -9.49 -15.06 -5.83
CA MET A 69 -8.89 -14.33 -4.70
C MET A 69 -9.84 -13.28 -4.09
N TYR A 70 -10.82 -12.80 -4.85
CA TYR A 70 -11.83 -11.84 -4.39
C TYR A 70 -13.07 -12.50 -3.76
N VAL A 71 -13.19 -13.84 -3.76
CA VAL A 71 -14.28 -14.55 -3.06
C VAL A 71 -14.08 -14.49 -1.54
N PRO A 72 -15.01 -13.88 -0.77
CA PRO A 72 -14.84 -13.65 0.68
C PRO A 72 -14.62 -14.90 1.52
N GLU A 73 -15.12 -16.06 1.09
CA GLU A 73 -15.09 -17.32 1.85
C GLU A 73 -13.78 -18.11 1.69
N GLN A 74 -13.01 -17.90 0.61
CA GLN A 74 -11.75 -18.63 0.36
C GLN A 74 -10.50 -17.72 0.40
N GLY A 75 -10.66 -16.41 0.21
CA GLY A 75 -9.54 -15.46 0.12
C GLY A 75 -8.95 -14.99 1.48
N GLN A 76 -9.67 -15.20 2.59
CA GLN A 76 -9.26 -14.69 3.92
C GLN A 76 -8.23 -15.57 4.64
N SER A 77 -8.22 -16.89 4.39
CA SER A 77 -7.35 -17.81 5.13
C SER A 77 -5.91 -17.88 4.59
N GLY A 78 -5.61 -17.20 3.47
CA GLY A 78 -4.28 -17.25 2.83
C GLY A 78 -3.93 -18.60 2.20
N VAL A 79 -4.84 -19.57 2.24
CA VAL A 79 -4.66 -20.94 1.77
C VAL A 79 -5.75 -21.29 0.77
N LEU A 80 -5.39 -21.75 -0.43
CA LEU A 80 -6.32 -22.14 -1.49
C LEU A 80 -6.03 -23.58 -1.94
N SER A 81 -7.06 -24.44 -1.91
CA SER A 81 -6.95 -25.84 -2.34
C SER A 81 -7.49 -26.01 -3.76
N LEU A 82 -6.63 -26.48 -4.66
CA LEU A 82 -6.92 -26.72 -6.07
C LEU A 82 -6.89 -28.22 -6.35
N THR A 83 -8.06 -28.82 -6.57
CA THR A 83 -8.25 -30.26 -6.78
C THR A 83 -8.24 -30.64 -8.26
N ALA A 84 -7.94 -31.91 -8.56
CA ALA A 84 -7.93 -32.51 -9.90
C ALA A 84 -6.88 -31.93 -10.87
N LEU A 85 -5.75 -31.42 -10.35
CA LEU A 85 -4.70 -30.81 -11.18
C LEU A 85 -3.36 -31.50 -10.96
N ARG A 86 -2.68 -31.90 -12.06
CA ARG A 86 -1.31 -32.44 -11.99
C ARG A 86 -0.37 -31.38 -11.41
N PRO A 87 0.27 -31.63 -10.24
CA PRO A 87 1.14 -30.64 -9.61
C PRO A 87 2.30 -30.21 -10.52
N ASP A 88 2.96 -31.17 -11.18
CA ASP A 88 4.11 -30.90 -12.05
C ASP A 88 3.79 -29.87 -13.16
N LEU A 89 2.60 -29.96 -13.76
CA LEU A 89 2.14 -29.00 -14.78
C LEU A 89 1.74 -27.66 -14.19
N PHE A 90 1.11 -27.66 -13.01
CA PHE A 90 0.79 -26.42 -12.32
C PHE A 90 2.07 -25.67 -11.95
N GLY A 91 3.13 -26.38 -11.59
CA GLY A 91 4.46 -25.82 -11.39
C GLY A 91 5.01 -25.13 -12.65
N LEU A 92 4.72 -25.62 -13.85
CA LEU A 92 5.10 -24.94 -15.10
C LEU A 92 4.34 -23.63 -15.29
N LEU A 93 3.04 -23.60 -14.94
CA LEU A 93 2.22 -22.40 -14.98
C LEU A 93 2.72 -21.33 -13.99
N VAL A 94 3.04 -21.74 -12.76
CA VAL A 94 3.65 -20.86 -11.75
C VAL A 94 5.00 -20.36 -12.24
N LYS A 95 5.87 -21.23 -12.75
CA LYS A 95 7.16 -20.82 -13.30
C LYS A 95 7.00 -19.80 -14.43
N TYR A 96 6.04 -20.01 -15.32
CA TYR A 96 5.70 -19.05 -16.37
C TYR A 96 5.25 -17.70 -15.81
N ALA A 97 4.47 -17.68 -14.72
CA ALA A 97 4.03 -16.44 -14.05
C ALA A 97 5.21 -15.54 -13.61
N TYR A 98 6.29 -16.15 -13.12
CA TYR A 98 7.47 -15.45 -12.60
C TYR A 98 8.56 -15.23 -13.65
N MET A 99 8.72 -16.17 -14.58
CA MET A 99 9.85 -16.17 -15.52
C MET A 99 9.50 -15.75 -16.95
N ASP A 100 8.22 -15.75 -17.34
CA ASP A 100 7.77 -15.67 -18.75
C ASP A 100 8.44 -16.71 -19.67
N GLU A 101 9.05 -17.75 -19.09
CA GLU A 101 9.74 -18.84 -19.79
C GLU A 101 9.15 -20.19 -19.38
N ILE A 102 8.97 -21.08 -20.36
CA ILE A 102 8.52 -22.45 -20.13
C ILE A 102 9.33 -23.44 -20.96
N ARG A 103 9.54 -24.65 -20.42
CA ARG A 103 10.14 -25.77 -21.14
C ARG A 103 9.20 -26.95 -21.10
N ILE A 104 8.59 -27.27 -22.23
CA ILE A 104 7.70 -28.41 -22.40
C ILE A 104 8.55 -29.62 -22.78
N LYS A 105 8.38 -30.74 -22.07
CA LYS A 105 9.22 -31.94 -22.22
C LYS A 105 8.58 -33.02 -23.10
N SER A 106 7.26 -33.05 -23.18
CA SER A 106 6.50 -34.10 -23.84
C SER A 106 5.24 -33.53 -24.48
N ILE A 107 4.77 -34.19 -25.54
CA ILE A 107 3.50 -33.88 -26.20
C ILE A 107 2.32 -34.08 -25.26
N VAL A 108 2.36 -35.12 -24.41
CA VAL A 108 1.32 -35.36 -23.40
C VAL A 108 1.24 -34.20 -22.41
N ASP A 109 2.39 -33.69 -21.96
CA ASP A 109 2.45 -32.51 -21.10
C ASP A 109 1.94 -31.25 -21.81
N ALA A 110 2.19 -31.11 -23.12
CA ALA A 110 1.67 -30.00 -23.91
C ALA A 110 0.14 -30.02 -24.02
N LEU A 111 -0.46 -31.19 -24.26
CA LEU A 111 -1.91 -31.37 -24.36
C LEU A 111 -2.60 -31.03 -23.03
N ASP A 112 -2.10 -31.58 -21.93
CA ASP A 112 -2.64 -31.30 -20.60
C ASP A 112 -2.40 -29.85 -20.17
N LEU A 113 -1.26 -29.25 -20.57
CA LEU A 113 -1.00 -27.83 -20.33
C LEU A 113 -1.99 -26.95 -21.10
N ILE A 114 -2.41 -27.33 -22.31
CA ILE A 114 -3.45 -26.61 -23.06
C ILE A 114 -4.78 -26.67 -22.30
N LYS A 115 -5.16 -27.84 -21.75
CA LYS A 115 -6.35 -27.97 -20.89
C LYS A 115 -6.25 -27.05 -19.67
N LEU A 116 -5.08 -27.04 -19.00
CA LEU A 116 -4.82 -26.17 -17.85
C LEU A 116 -4.91 -24.67 -18.22
N CYS A 117 -4.33 -24.27 -19.34
CA CYS A 117 -4.36 -22.89 -19.81
C CYS A 117 -5.79 -22.46 -20.19
N LYS A 118 -6.63 -23.38 -20.66
CA LYS A 118 -8.05 -23.12 -20.92
C LYS A 118 -8.82 -22.93 -19.60
N LEU A 119 -8.54 -23.76 -18.59
CA LEU A 119 -9.17 -23.67 -17.27
C LEU A 119 -8.84 -22.36 -16.54
N TYR A 120 -7.58 -21.92 -16.62
CA TYR A 120 -7.09 -20.69 -15.98
C TYR A 120 -7.02 -19.49 -16.94
N ASP A 121 -7.55 -19.57 -18.15
CA ASP A 121 -7.55 -18.47 -19.12
C ASP A 121 -6.17 -17.80 -19.34
N VAL A 122 -5.14 -18.61 -19.63
CA VAL A 122 -3.78 -18.14 -19.91
C VAL A 122 -3.46 -18.27 -21.40
N SER A 123 -3.97 -17.32 -22.18
CA SER A 123 -3.94 -17.36 -23.66
C SER A 123 -2.54 -17.42 -24.27
N ARG A 124 -1.57 -16.68 -23.71
CA ARG A 124 -0.20 -16.60 -24.24
C ARG A 124 0.54 -17.93 -24.10
N LEU A 125 0.40 -18.56 -22.94
CA LEU A 125 0.97 -19.88 -22.65
C LEU A 125 0.31 -20.99 -23.48
N LYS A 126 -1.01 -20.90 -23.67
CA LYS A 126 -1.75 -21.81 -24.56
C LYS A 126 -1.21 -21.79 -25.98
N THR A 127 -0.96 -20.59 -26.52
CA THR A 127 -0.39 -20.41 -27.86
C THR A 127 1.00 -21.02 -27.96
N TYR A 128 1.84 -20.83 -26.93
CA TYR A 128 3.17 -21.46 -26.87
C TYR A 128 3.08 -22.99 -26.88
N ALA A 129 2.17 -23.58 -26.10
CA ALA A 129 1.97 -25.03 -26.07
C ALA A 129 1.47 -25.59 -27.41
N ILE A 130 0.57 -24.88 -28.10
CA ILE A 130 0.10 -25.25 -29.44
C ILE A 130 1.24 -25.18 -30.47
N ASN A 131 2.08 -24.14 -30.40
CA ASN A 131 3.25 -24.04 -31.27
C ASN A 131 4.25 -25.18 -31.00
N TYR A 132 4.43 -25.57 -29.74
CA TYR A 132 5.25 -26.73 -29.39
C TYR A 132 4.68 -28.02 -30.00
N LEU A 133 3.36 -28.24 -29.93
CA LEU A 133 2.72 -29.37 -30.60
C LEU A 133 3.00 -29.33 -32.10
N GLN A 134 2.75 -28.20 -32.75
CA GLN A 134 3.01 -28.02 -34.17
C GLN A 134 4.47 -28.34 -34.54
N LEU A 135 5.44 -27.93 -33.73
CA LEU A 135 6.85 -28.19 -34.03
C LEU A 135 7.23 -29.68 -33.90
N ASN A 136 6.56 -30.44 -33.03
CA ASN A 136 6.95 -31.81 -32.67
C ASN A 136 5.98 -32.91 -33.17
N ILE A 137 5.06 -32.61 -34.09
CA ILE A 137 4.17 -33.61 -34.71
C ILE A 137 5.01 -34.68 -35.42
N ASN A 138 4.78 -35.96 -35.10
CA ASN A 138 5.37 -37.13 -35.77
C ASN A 138 4.36 -38.29 -35.87
N THR A 139 4.69 -39.34 -36.61
CA THR A 139 3.81 -40.50 -36.87
C THR A 139 3.21 -41.11 -35.61
N ASP A 140 3.96 -41.15 -34.51
CA ASP A 140 3.57 -41.81 -33.27
C ASP A 140 2.67 -40.91 -32.40
N THR A 141 2.68 -39.60 -32.65
CA THR A 141 2.02 -38.59 -31.80
C THR A 141 0.84 -37.90 -32.49
N VAL A 142 0.71 -38.05 -33.82
CA VAL A 142 -0.41 -37.53 -34.62
C VAL A 142 -1.75 -38.01 -34.07
N TRP A 143 -1.88 -39.30 -33.72
CA TRP A 143 -3.14 -39.86 -33.21
C TRP A 143 -3.58 -39.22 -31.88
N LEU A 144 -2.64 -38.98 -30.96
CA LEU A 144 -2.91 -38.30 -29.68
C LEU A 144 -3.38 -36.84 -29.91
N ILE A 145 -2.78 -36.16 -30.89
CA ILE A 145 -3.16 -34.78 -31.24
C ILE A 145 -4.52 -34.74 -31.94
N LEU A 146 -4.83 -35.75 -32.78
CA LEU A 146 -6.12 -35.88 -33.46
C LEU A 146 -7.26 -36.20 -32.51
N ASP A 147 -7.04 -37.03 -31.49
CA ASP A 147 -8.03 -37.27 -30.42
C ASP A 147 -8.35 -35.96 -29.66
N PHE A 148 -7.32 -35.17 -29.38
CA PHE A 148 -7.47 -33.86 -28.74
C PHE A 148 -8.02 -32.76 -29.67
N PHE A 149 -8.11 -32.99 -30.98
CA PHE A 149 -8.52 -31.98 -31.97
C PHE A 149 -9.96 -31.51 -31.75
N GLY A 150 -10.81 -32.31 -31.12
CA GLY A 150 -12.17 -31.94 -30.73
C GLY A 150 -12.23 -30.77 -29.75
N GLU A 151 -11.22 -30.62 -28.88
CA GLU A 151 -11.21 -29.63 -27.80
C GLU A 151 -10.70 -28.22 -28.20
N LEU A 152 -10.16 -28.10 -29.42
CA LEU A 152 -9.56 -26.88 -29.98
C LEU A 152 -10.58 -26.02 -30.75
N ASN A 153 -10.35 -24.71 -30.83
CA ASN A 153 -11.18 -23.82 -31.64
C ASN A 153 -10.74 -23.78 -33.13
N LYS A 154 -11.56 -23.15 -33.99
CA LYS A 154 -11.30 -23.10 -35.46
C LYS A 154 -9.92 -22.51 -35.82
N LYS A 155 -9.45 -21.51 -35.08
CA LYS A 155 -8.16 -20.84 -35.32
C LYS A 155 -6.98 -21.73 -34.91
N GLU A 156 -7.11 -22.43 -33.79
CA GLU A 156 -6.12 -23.37 -33.25
C GLU A 156 -5.99 -24.60 -34.14
N LYS A 157 -7.13 -25.15 -34.61
CA LYS A 157 -7.16 -26.22 -35.62
C LYS A 157 -6.42 -25.81 -36.89
N GLY A 158 -6.67 -24.59 -37.38
CA GLY A 158 -5.99 -24.05 -38.56
C GLY A 158 -4.47 -23.83 -38.38
N LEU A 159 -3.97 -23.71 -37.15
CA LEU A 159 -2.54 -23.65 -36.88
C LEU A 159 -1.89 -25.02 -36.97
N LEU A 160 -2.55 -26.05 -36.43
CA LEU A 160 -2.05 -27.43 -36.46
C LEU A 160 -2.21 -28.09 -37.83
N SER A 161 -3.30 -27.82 -38.55
CA SER A 161 -3.60 -28.43 -39.85
C SER A 161 -2.54 -28.12 -40.92
N LYS A 162 -2.00 -26.89 -40.94
CA LYS A 162 -0.96 -26.47 -41.88
C LYS A 162 0.27 -27.38 -41.91
N LYS A 163 0.57 -28.07 -40.81
CA LYS A 163 1.70 -29.00 -40.72
C LYS A 163 1.30 -30.47 -40.88
N ILE A 164 0.05 -30.81 -40.53
CA ILE A 164 -0.53 -32.14 -40.80
C ILE A 164 -0.63 -32.36 -42.33
N ASP A 165 -1.04 -31.33 -43.08
CA ASP A 165 -1.10 -31.33 -44.55
C ASP A 165 0.29 -31.41 -45.21
N THR A 166 1.37 -30.96 -44.55
CA THR A 166 2.76 -31.13 -45.05
C THR A 166 3.39 -32.46 -44.66
N SER A 167 2.79 -33.19 -43.70
CA SER A 167 3.14 -34.58 -43.38
C SER A 167 2.37 -35.61 -44.21
N GLU A 168 1.54 -35.15 -45.15
CA GLU A 168 0.68 -35.98 -46.00
C GLU A 168 1.48 -36.89 -46.96
N SER A 169 2.80 -36.67 -47.12
CA SER A 169 3.70 -37.67 -47.75
C SER A 169 3.88 -38.94 -46.93
N THR A 170 3.46 -38.96 -45.65
CA THR A 170 3.46 -40.14 -44.77
C THR A 170 2.06 -40.71 -44.49
N LEU A 171 0.98 -39.93 -44.66
CA LEU A 171 -0.41 -40.43 -44.51
C LEU A 171 -0.97 -41.09 -45.78
N SER A 172 -0.43 -40.81 -46.98
CA SER A 172 -0.83 -41.54 -48.19
C SER A 172 -0.50 -43.05 -48.11
N THR A 173 0.45 -43.43 -47.26
CA THR A 173 0.77 -44.83 -46.93
C THR A 173 -0.17 -45.47 -45.91
N PHE A 174 -1.02 -44.70 -45.21
CA PHE A 174 -1.93 -45.24 -44.16
C PHE A 174 -3.40 -45.20 -44.56
N ILE A 175 -3.81 -44.29 -45.45
CA ILE A 175 -5.16 -44.31 -46.05
C ILE A 175 -5.29 -45.45 -47.10
N GLY A 176 -4.17 -46.03 -47.52
CA GLY A 176 -4.12 -47.19 -48.44
C GLY A 176 -4.72 -48.49 -47.89
N THR A 177 -4.85 -48.67 -46.58
CA THR A 177 -5.41 -49.92 -46.01
C THR A 177 -6.94 -49.93 -45.90
N GLY A 178 -7.59 -48.77 -45.95
CA GLY A 178 -9.07 -48.69 -46.03
C GLY A 178 -9.61 -49.05 -47.42
N ALA A 179 -8.84 -48.78 -48.48
CA ALA A 179 -9.19 -49.13 -49.85
C ALA A 179 -8.94 -50.62 -50.18
N TYR A 180 -8.04 -51.29 -49.45
CA TYR A 180 -7.77 -52.73 -49.63
C TYR A 180 -8.86 -53.64 -49.07
N PHE A 181 -9.65 -53.18 -48.09
CA PHE A 181 -10.77 -53.94 -47.54
C PHE A 181 -11.98 -53.99 -48.50
N LEU A 182 -12.15 -52.95 -49.34
CA LEU A 182 -13.20 -52.91 -50.36
C LEU A 182 -12.86 -53.80 -51.58
N ILE A 183 -11.57 -53.96 -51.89
CA ILE A 183 -11.10 -54.79 -53.01
C ILE A 183 -11.18 -56.29 -52.68
N ILE A 184 -11.04 -56.69 -51.40
CA ILE A 184 -11.24 -58.09 -50.98
C ILE A 184 -12.73 -58.48 -50.98
N LEU A 185 -13.66 -57.55 -50.70
CA LEU A 185 -15.10 -57.77 -50.82
C LEU A 185 -15.59 -57.82 -52.28
N LEU A 186 -14.90 -57.15 -53.20
CA LEU A 186 -15.16 -57.23 -54.64
C LEU A 186 -14.49 -58.44 -55.31
N ALA A 187 -13.61 -59.16 -54.62
CA ALA A 187 -12.96 -60.39 -55.08
C ALA A 187 -13.58 -61.69 -54.52
N SER A 188 -14.52 -61.60 -53.57
CA SER A 188 -15.34 -62.74 -53.14
C SER A 188 -16.54 -62.89 -54.06
N GLY A 189 -16.32 -63.58 -55.19
CA GLY A 189 -17.36 -63.88 -56.18
C GLY A 189 -18.57 -64.57 -55.56
N ASN A 190 -19.68 -63.85 -55.51
CA ASN A 190 -21.03 -64.41 -55.44
C ASN A 190 -21.99 -63.41 -56.10
N ILE A 191 -22.09 -63.49 -57.43
CA ILE A 191 -23.06 -62.74 -58.24
C ILE A 191 -23.95 -63.78 -58.91
N GLU A 192 -25.05 -64.15 -58.25
CA GLU A 192 -26.26 -64.58 -58.95
C GLU A 192 -27.01 -63.32 -59.42
N PRO A 193 -27.58 -63.29 -60.64
CA PRO A 193 -28.42 -62.18 -61.05
C PRO A 193 -29.73 -62.17 -60.23
N ASN A 194 -29.78 -61.27 -59.24
CA ASN A 194 -30.98 -60.94 -58.49
C ASN A 194 -32.00 -60.24 -59.42
N PRO A 195 -33.20 -60.79 -59.64
CA PRO A 195 -34.26 -60.10 -60.38
C PRO A 195 -34.78 -58.94 -59.52
N GLY A 196 -34.48 -57.70 -59.92
CA GLY A 196 -34.99 -56.49 -59.26
C GLY A 196 -36.48 -56.24 -59.55
N PRO A 197 -37.18 -55.46 -58.69
CA PRO A 197 -38.61 -55.24 -58.78
C PRO A 197 -38.99 -54.31 -59.94
N GLU A 198 -40.16 -54.53 -60.53
CA GLU A 198 -40.75 -53.76 -61.63
C GLU A 198 -41.30 -52.39 -61.17
N ASP A 199 -40.47 -51.52 -60.60
CA ASP A 199 -40.91 -50.15 -60.27
C ASP A 199 -40.72 -49.23 -61.49
N THR A 200 -41.82 -48.60 -61.94
CA THR A 200 -41.77 -47.66 -63.07
C THR A 200 -41.05 -46.35 -62.69
N PRO A 201 -40.43 -45.62 -63.63
CA PRO A 201 -39.73 -44.36 -63.34
C PRO A 201 -40.56 -43.30 -62.59
N GLN A 202 -41.89 -43.31 -62.75
CA GLN A 202 -42.83 -42.44 -62.05
C GLN A 202 -42.95 -42.77 -60.55
N ASP A 203 -42.88 -44.06 -60.18
CA ASP A 203 -42.93 -44.50 -58.78
C ASP A 203 -41.65 -44.12 -58.03
N LEU A 204 -40.49 -44.21 -58.69
CA LEU A 204 -39.21 -43.76 -58.13
C LEU A 204 -39.19 -42.25 -57.87
N ILE A 205 -39.70 -41.43 -58.80
CA ILE A 205 -39.79 -39.97 -58.60
C ILE A 205 -40.74 -39.62 -57.45
N GLY A 206 -41.88 -40.33 -57.34
CA GLY A 206 -42.82 -40.17 -56.22
C GLY A 206 -42.24 -40.56 -54.87
N GLN A 207 -41.47 -41.66 -54.79
CA GLN A 207 -40.78 -42.09 -53.59
C GLN A 207 -39.66 -41.12 -53.19
N ILE A 208 -38.87 -40.62 -54.15
CA ILE A 208 -37.84 -39.61 -53.92
C ILE A 208 -38.46 -38.30 -53.41
N GLY A 209 -39.56 -37.85 -54.00
CA GLY A 209 -40.28 -36.64 -53.57
C GLY A 209 -40.76 -36.74 -52.12
N LYS A 210 -41.41 -37.87 -51.77
CA LYS A 210 -41.85 -38.15 -50.39
C LYS A 210 -40.68 -38.21 -49.41
N LEU A 211 -39.58 -38.88 -49.78
CA LEU A 211 -38.39 -38.96 -48.93
C LEU A 211 -37.79 -37.56 -48.70
N LEU A 212 -37.71 -36.73 -49.74
CA LEU A 212 -37.19 -35.36 -49.64
C LEU A 212 -38.05 -34.51 -48.71
N GLU A 213 -39.36 -34.55 -48.89
CA GLU A 213 -40.33 -33.81 -48.07
C GLU A 213 -40.29 -34.25 -46.61
N THR A 214 -40.16 -35.57 -46.36
CA THR A 214 -40.01 -36.13 -45.00
C THR A 214 -38.69 -35.67 -44.35
N GLN A 215 -37.59 -35.63 -45.11
CA GLN A 215 -36.30 -35.14 -44.59
C GLN A 215 -36.30 -33.62 -44.34
N LEU A 216 -36.95 -32.84 -45.21
CA LEU A 216 -37.07 -31.38 -45.07
C LEU A 216 -37.93 -31.01 -43.86
N THR A 217 -39.08 -31.65 -43.70
CA THR A 217 -39.96 -31.44 -42.53
C THR A 217 -39.30 -31.86 -41.23
N ALA A 218 -38.57 -32.98 -41.20
CA ALA A 218 -37.80 -33.39 -40.04
C ALA A 218 -36.72 -32.36 -39.66
N LYS A 219 -35.94 -31.85 -40.62
CA LYS A 219 -34.94 -30.80 -40.37
C LYS A 219 -35.57 -29.48 -39.91
N LEU A 220 -36.69 -29.08 -40.50
CA LEU A 220 -37.44 -27.89 -40.07
C LEU A 220 -37.94 -28.02 -38.63
N ASN A 221 -38.47 -29.17 -38.26
CA ASN A 221 -38.95 -29.43 -36.90
C ASN A 221 -37.82 -29.37 -35.87
N VAL A 222 -36.67 -30.02 -36.16
CA VAL A 222 -35.47 -29.95 -35.31
C VAL A 222 -34.99 -28.50 -35.17
N THR A 223 -34.94 -27.75 -36.28
CA THR A 223 -34.53 -26.35 -36.26
C THR A 223 -35.47 -25.48 -35.43
N ASN A 224 -36.79 -25.67 -35.58
CA ASN A 224 -37.79 -24.94 -34.79
C ASN A 224 -37.72 -25.25 -33.29
N GLN A 225 -37.44 -26.51 -32.93
CA GLN A 225 -37.18 -26.89 -31.54
C GLN A 225 -35.92 -26.20 -30.98
N HIS A 226 -34.84 -26.12 -31.77
CA HIS A 226 -33.63 -25.39 -31.38
C HIS A 226 -33.88 -23.88 -31.22
N ILE A 227 -34.72 -23.29 -32.07
CA ILE A 227 -35.10 -21.87 -31.96
C ILE A 227 -35.94 -21.65 -30.69
N SER A 228 -36.90 -22.53 -30.40
CA SER A 228 -37.73 -22.42 -29.19
C SER A 228 -36.89 -22.49 -27.92
N THR A 229 -36.02 -23.50 -27.83
CA THR A 229 -35.11 -23.69 -26.67
C THR A 229 -34.13 -22.53 -26.53
N SER A 230 -33.59 -22.01 -27.64
CA SER A 230 -32.73 -20.83 -27.63
C SER A 230 -33.47 -19.57 -27.14
N ASN A 231 -34.72 -19.36 -27.56
CA ASN A 231 -35.53 -18.22 -27.15
C ASN A 231 -35.85 -18.24 -25.64
N GLU A 232 -36.12 -19.43 -25.08
CA GLU A 232 -36.28 -19.61 -23.63
C GLU A 232 -34.99 -19.25 -22.89
N GLY A 233 -33.84 -19.72 -23.39
CA GLY A 233 -32.52 -19.37 -22.84
C GLY A 233 -32.26 -17.86 -22.88
N ILE A 234 -32.58 -17.19 -24.00
CA ILE A 234 -32.46 -15.73 -24.14
C ILE A 234 -33.36 -15.01 -23.13
N LYS A 235 -34.58 -15.49 -22.90
CA LYS A 235 -35.50 -14.90 -21.92
C LYS A 235 -34.95 -15.01 -20.49
N ALA A 236 -34.43 -16.19 -20.12
CA ALA A 236 -33.81 -16.41 -18.81
C ALA A 236 -32.56 -15.50 -18.62
N LEU A 237 -31.72 -15.39 -19.65
CA LEU A 237 -30.56 -14.50 -19.63
C LEU A 237 -30.97 -13.04 -19.45
N ARG A 238 -32.00 -12.56 -20.14
CA ARG A 238 -32.54 -11.20 -19.97
C ARG A 238 -32.95 -10.94 -18.51
N THR A 239 -33.72 -11.85 -17.91
CA THR A 239 -34.13 -11.69 -16.51
C THR A 239 -32.94 -11.65 -15.54
N SER A 240 -31.88 -12.41 -15.80
CA SER A 240 -30.66 -12.36 -14.99
C SER A 240 -29.90 -11.04 -15.18
N VAL A 241 -29.86 -10.50 -16.41
CA VAL A 241 -29.22 -9.21 -16.70
C VAL A 241 -29.96 -8.07 -16.01
N ASP A 242 -31.28 -8.08 -16.02
CA ASP A 242 -32.11 -7.08 -15.32
C ASP A 242 -31.87 -7.15 -13.80
N GLY A 243 -31.81 -8.36 -13.23
CA GLY A 243 -31.49 -8.55 -11.81
C GLY A 243 -30.09 -8.05 -11.43
N ILE A 244 -29.09 -8.29 -12.29
CA ILE A 244 -27.73 -7.75 -12.10
C ILE A 244 -27.75 -6.22 -12.17
N ALA A 245 -28.50 -5.62 -13.09
CA ALA A 245 -28.60 -4.17 -13.22
C ALA A 245 -29.22 -3.53 -11.96
N GLU A 246 -30.25 -4.14 -11.38
CA GLU A 246 -30.84 -3.70 -10.11
C GLU A 246 -29.84 -3.77 -8.95
N GLN A 247 -29.11 -4.89 -8.84
CA GLN A 247 -28.07 -5.05 -7.83
C GLN A 247 -26.95 -4.02 -8.00
N LEU A 248 -26.53 -3.76 -9.24
CA LEU A 248 -25.50 -2.77 -9.54
C LEU A 248 -25.94 -1.37 -9.11
N ASN A 249 -27.18 -0.99 -9.40
CA ASN A 249 -27.75 0.29 -8.96
C ASN A 249 -27.82 0.40 -7.44
N ALA A 250 -28.17 -0.68 -6.73
CA ALA A 250 -28.20 -0.71 -5.28
C ALA A 250 -26.79 -0.58 -4.67
N VAL A 251 -25.80 -1.24 -5.26
CA VAL A 251 -24.40 -1.12 -4.84
C VAL A 251 -23.86 0.29 -5.10
N ASN A 252 -24.18 0.88 -6.26
CA ASN A 252 -23.72 2.24 -6.58
C ASN A 252 -24.24 3.26 -5.56
N LYS A 253 -25.52 3.19 -5.19
CA LYS A 253 -26.09 4.03 -4.13
C LYS A 253 -25.37 3.89 -2.79
N LYS A 254 -24.95 2.66 -2.43
CA LYS A 254 -24.17 2.43 -1.20
C LYS A 254 -22.77 3.03 -1.29
N VAL A 255 -22.11 2.94 -2.45
CA VAL A 255 -20.80 3.56 -2.68
C VAL A 255 -20.90 5.08 -2.56
N ASP A 256 -21.93 5.70 -3.14
CA ASP A 256 -22.16 7.14 -3.05
C ASP A 256 -22.41 7.58 -1.60
N ALA A 257 -23.18 6.80 -0.83
CA ALA A 257 -23.41 7.08 0.58
C ALA A 257 -22.12 6.97 1.42
N LEU A 258 -21.33 5.90 1.21
CA LEU A 258 -20.07 5.68 1.95
C LEU A 258 -19.00 6.72 1.59
N THR A 259 -18.95 7.16 0.34
CA THR A 259 -18.02 8.22 -0.07
C THR A 259 -18.39 9.57 0.56
N ALA A 260 -19.69 9.89 0.66
CA ALA A 260 -20.15 11.07 1.38
C ALA A 260 -19.79 11.00 2.88
N GLU A 261 -20.01 9.86 3.54
CA GLU A 261 -19.65 9.67 4.95
C GLU A 261 -18.13 9.77 5.17
N LYS A 262 -17.32 9.14 4.31
CA LYS A 262 -15.85 9.25 4.35
C LYS A 262 -15.39 10.70 4.28
N ASN A 263 -15.96 11.48 3.36
CA ASN A 263 -15.59 12.89 3.20
C ASN A 263 -15.98 13.71 4.43
N ALA A 264 -17.17 13.48 5.00
CA ALA A 264 -17.62 14.12 6.23
C ALA A 264 -16.72 13.76 7.43
N LEU A 265 -16.34 12.48 7.55
CA LEU A 265 -15.45 12.02 8.62
C LEU A 265 -14.05 12.63 8.48
N SER A 266 -13.51 12.66 7.25
CA SER A 266 -12.21 13.29 6.97
C SER A 266 -12.21 14.78 7.34
N ALA A 267 -13.29 15.50 7.05
CA ALA A 267 -13.44 16.89 7.46
C ALA A 267 -13.46 17.05 8.99
N ARG A 268 -14.18 16.17 9.70
CA ARG A 268 -14.23 16.17 11.16
C ARG A 268 -12.87 15.86 11.79
N VAL A 269 -12.13 14.89 11.24
CA VAL A 269 -10.77 14.56 11.71
C VAL A 269 -9.85 15.78 11.59
N SER A 270 -9.86 16.48 10.44
CA SER A 270 -9.06 17.69 10.25
C SER A 270 -9.41 18.80 11.27
N VAL A 271 -10.69 19.00 11.58
CA VAL A 271 -11.12 19.96 12.61
C VAL A 271 -10.64 19.55 14.00
N LEU A 272 -10.72 18.26 14.34
CA LEU A 272 -10.27 17.75 15.63
C LEU A 272 -8.75 17.85 15.79
N GLU A 273 -7.97 17.54 14.75
CA GLU A 273 -6.52 17.71 14.74
C GLU A 273 -6.12 19.16 15.01
N LYS A 274 -6.77 20.12 14.35
CA LYS A 274 -6.54 21.56 14.61
C LYS A 274 -6.87 21.96 16.05
N ARG A 275 -7.98 21.45 16.60
CA ARG A 275 -8.35 21.72 18.00
C ARG A 275 -7.35 21.11 18.98
N LEU A 276 -6.89 19.88 18.73
CA LEU A 276 -5.88 19.22 19.54
C LEU A 276 -4.55 19.99 19.51
N ALA A 277 -4.13 20.48 18.35
CA ALA A 277 -2.92 21.29 18.23
C ALA A 277 -2.99 22.58 19.06
N ILE A 278 -4.14 23.27 19.05
CA ILE A 278 -4.36 24.46 19.88
C ILE A 278 -4.30 24.11 21.38
N LEU A 279 -5.02 23.06 21.81
CA LEU A 279 -5.04 22.64 23.21
C LEU A 279 -3.67 22.18 23.71
N GLU A 280 -2.92 21.44 22.89
CA GLU A 280 -1.57 21.02 23.25
C GLU A 280 -0.63 22.23 23.39
N LYS A 281 -0.74 23.19 22.47
CA LYS A 281 0.02 24.45 22.53
C LYS A 281 -0.30 25.25 23.78
N ASP A 282 -1.58 25.41 24.13
CA ASP A 282 -2.00 26.14 25.32
C ASP A 282 -1.51 25.47 26.60
N ARG A 283 -1.55 24.13 26.66
CA ARG A 283 -1.01 23.35 27.78
C ARG A 283 0.50 23.53 27.92
N ARG A 284 1.23 23.59 26.80
CA ARG A 284 2.69 23.72 26.76
C ARG A 284 3.18 25.16 26.96
N LYS A 285 2.35 26.17 26.69
CA LYS A 285 2.70 27.60 26.77
C LYS A 285 3.20 28.01 28.16
N LYS A 286 2.62 27.40 29.21
CA LYS A 286 2.97 27.60 30.62
C LYS A 286 4.09 26.69 31.12
N ASN A 287 4.66 25.85 30.26
CA ASN A 287 5.73 24.93 30.63
C ASN A 287 7.10 25.50 30.25
N MET A 288 8.10 25.15 31.06
CA MET A 288 9.52 25.42 30.80
C MET A 288 10.31 24.14 31.01
N VAL A 289 11.29 23.90 30.15
CA VAL A 289 12.16 22.73 30.23
C VAL A 289 13.53 23.15 30.72
N VAL A 290 14.00 22.52 31.78
CA VAL A 290 15.33 22.72 32.37
C VAL A 290 16.21 21.52 32.03
N PHE A 291 17.35 21.77 31.40
CA PHE A 291 18.38 20.80 31.04
C PHE A 291 19.61 20.96 31.93
N GLY A 292 20.38 19.88 32.09
CA GLY A 292 21.70 19.93 32.75
C GLY A 292 21.70 19.73 34.27
N VAL A 293 20.54 19.50 34.88
CA VAL A 293 20.41 19.17 36.30
C VAL A 293 20.68 17.68 36.53
N PRO A 294 21.66 17.30 37.39
CA PRO A 294 21.93 15.90 37.73
C PRO A 294 20.69 15.16 38.26
N SER A 295 20.51 13.91 37.85
CA SER A 295 19.37 13.07 38.24
C SER A 295 19.37 12.71 39.73
N ALA A 296 20.54 12.75 40.38
CA ALA A 296 20.68 12.54 41.81
C ALA A 296 20.06 13.66 42.66
N THR A 297 19.92 14.88 42.11
CA THR A 297 19.33 16.00 42.85
C THR A 297 17.81 15.84 42.94
N PRO A 298 17.23 15.92 44.16
CA PRO A 298 15.78 15.95 44.33
C PRO A 298 15.14 17.05 43.50
N ILE A 299 13.98 16.77 42.91
CA ILE A 299 13.37 17.67 41.92
C ILE A 299 12.98 19.02 42.52
N GLU A 300 12.43 19.02 43.72
CA GLU A 300 11.99 20.22 44.44
C GLU A 300 13.15 21.16 44.77
N VAL A 301 14.26 20.59 45.26
CA VAL A 301 15.48 21.34 45.57
C VAL A 301 16.07 21.96 44.31
N ALA A 302 16.15 21.17 43.23
CA ALA A 302 16.67 21.65 41.95
C ALA A 302 15.80 22.77 41.35
N VAL A 303 14.48 22.64 41.41
CA VAL A 303 13.56 23.67 40.87
C VAL A 303 13.64 24.94 41.69
N ASN A 304 13.67 24.85 43.03
CA ASN A 304 13.81 26.03 43.88
C ASN A 304 15.15 26.76 43.66
N ASP A 305 16.27 26.03 43.58
CA ASP A 305 17.58 26.60 43.26
C ASP A 305 17.59 27.28 41.89
N VAL A 306 17.03 26.64 40.86
CA VAL A 306 16.98 27.23 39.51
C VAL A 306 16.10 28.48 39.47
N LEU A 307 14.90 28.44 40.04
CA LEU A 307 13.94 29.53 39.95
C LEU A 307 14.30 30.73 40.85
N PHE A 308 14.62 30.48 42.11
CA PHE A 308 14.79 31.57 43.09
C PHE A 308 16.24 32.00 43.20
N THR A 309 17.19 31.08 43.28
CA THR A 309 18.61 31.43 43.44
C THR A 309 19.24 31.86 42.12
N LYS A 310 19.07 31.07 41.05
CA LYS A 310 19.77 31.32 39.78
C LYS A 310 19.04 32.26 38.83
N LEU A 311 17.71 32.21 38.82
CA LEU A 311 16.87 33.10 38.00
C LEU A 311 16.37 34.33 38.78
N GLU A 312 16.71 34.45 40.06
CA GLU A 312 16.42 35.60 40.93
C GLU A 312 14.93 35.99 40.94
N LEU A 313 14.05 34.99 41.03
CA LEU A 313 12.61 35.22 41.17
C LEU A 313 12.18 35.50 42.63
N GLU A 314 13.11 35.88 43.50
CA GLU A 314 12.87 36.10 44.94
C GLU A 314 11.85 37.21 45.23
N ASN A 315 11.78 38.22 44.37
CA ASN A 315 10.84 39.34 44.48
C ASN A 315 9.43 39.03 43.93
N HIS A 316 9.09 37.75 43.73
CA HIS A 316 7.76 37.38 43.26
C HIS A 316 6.73 37.53 44.39
N PRO A 317 5.53 38.11 44.14
CA PRO A 317 4.50 38.32 45.17
C PRO A 317 3.99 37.04 45.83
N SER A 318 4.24 35.87 45.23
CA SER A 318 3.94 34.55 45.80
C SER A 318 5.09 33.58 45.51
N ARG A 319 5.41 32.69 46.46
CA ARG A 319 6.33 31.57 46.22
C ARG A 319 5.68 30.38 45.52
N ASP A 320 4.35 30.33 45.49
CA ASP A 320 3.57 29.28 44.81
C ASP A 320 3.29 29.66 43.34
N ILE A 321 4.33 29.61 42.51
CA ILE A 321 4.25 29.87 41.05
C ILE A 321 4.25 28.59 40.21
N VAL A 322 4.62 27.46 40.81
CA VAL A 322 4.73 26.15 40.14
C VAL A 322 3.46 25.35 40.40
N GLU A 323 2.76 24.98 39.33
CA GLU A 323 1.60 24.08 39.40
C GLU A 323 2.03 22.62 39.55
N SER A 324 3.04 22.20 38.78
CA SER A 324 3.59 20.83 38.83
C SER A 324 5.00 20.78 38.25
N GLN A 325 5.76 19.76 38.65
CA GLN A 325 7.12 19.54 38.18
C GLN A 325 7.41 18.04 38.07
N PHE A 326 8.08 17.62 36.99
CA PHE A 326 8.43 16.22 36.78
C PHE A 326 9.63 16.08 35.84
N ARG A 327 10.41 15.01 36.02
CA ARG A 327 11.49 14.65 35.10
C ARG A 327 10.91 13.93 33.88
N THR A 328 11.43 14.25 32.71
CA THR A 328 11.04 13.64 31.43
C THR A 328 12.24 12.98 30.74
N GLY A 329 11.98 12.15 29.74
CA GLY A 329 13.02 11.40 29.01
C GLY A 329 13.51 10.14 29.74
N ASP A 330 14.58 9.55 29.21
CA ASP A 330 15.13 8.25 29.61
C ASP A 330 15.36 8.16 31.14
N PRO A 331 14.71 7.21 31.84
CA PRO A 331 14.89 6.97 33.28
C PRO A 331 16.34 6.78 33.73
N LYS A 332 17.21 6.22 32.87
CA LYS A 332 18.62 5.93 33.21
C LYS A 332 19.57 7.09 32.96
N GLY A 333 19.09 8.21 32.39
CA GLY A 333 19.93 9.35 32.07
C GLY A 333 20.49 10.05 33.32
N GLU A 334 21.77 10.42 33.28
CA GLU A 334 22.42 11.16 34.39
C GLU A 334 21.92 12.60 34.55
N LYS A 335 21.41 13.23 33.48
CA LYS A 335 20.95 14.64 33.46
C LYS A 335 19.59 14.78 32.79
N ARG A 336 18.58 14.11 33.32
CA ARG A 336 17.23 14.09 32.74
C ARG A 336 16.58 15.47 32.78
N PRO A 337 15.98 15.95 31.66
CA PRO A 337 15.29 17.23 31.65
C PRO A 337 14.14 17.29 32.65
N ILE A 338 13.95 18.46 33.27
CA ILE A 338 12.84 18.73 34.19
C ILE A 338 11.83 19.63 33.46
N ILE A 339 10.57 19.23 33.43
CA ILE A 339 9.48 20.09 32.99
C ILE A 339 8.89 20.75 34.23
N ILE A 340 8.85 22.08 34.22
CA ILE A 340 8.20 22.91 35.22
C ILE A 340 6.96 23.51 34.57
N ARG A 341 5.78 23.22 35.14
CA ARG A 341 4.53 23.86 34.74
C ARG A 341 4.23 25.00 35.71
N PHE A 342 4.08 26.20 35.17
CA PHE A 342 3.72 27.38 35.93
C PHE A 342 2.20 27.55 36.00
N ARG A 343 1.69 28.13 37.09
CA ARG A 343 0.26 28.49 37.20
C ARG A 343 -0.10 29.58 36.18
N SER A 344 0.80 30.55 35.98
CA SER A 344 0.66 31.66 35.05
C SER A 344 1.74 31.68 33.99
N GLU A 345 1.37 32.03 32.75
CA GLU A 345 2.33 32.27 31.67
C GLU A 345 3.25 33.46 31.98
N ALA A 346 2.76 34.47 32.70
CA ALA A 346 3.54 35.64 33.06
C ALA A 346 4.78 35.29 33.93
N ASP A 347 4.64 34.28 34.80
CA ASP A 347 5.71 33.83 35.69
C ASP A 347 6.76 33.05 34.91
N LYS A 348 6.30 32.19 33.99
CA LYS A 348 7.15 31.51 33.02
C LYS A 348 7.93 32.52 32.16
N ASP A 349 7.28 33.57 31.66
CA ASP A 349 7.93 34.61 30.86
C ASP A 349 8.91 35.46 31.68
N ARG A 350 8.66 35.65 32.98
CA ARG A 350 9.61 36.29 33.90
C ARG A 350 10.86 35.42 34.09
N ALA A 351 10.68 34.11 34.30
CA ALA A 351 11.77 33.14 34.38
C ALA A 351 12.60 33.12 33.08
N MET A 352 11.94 33.06 31.92
CA MET A 352 12.60 33.03 30.62
C MET A 352 13.36 34.32 30.29
N ARG A 353 12.90 35.49 30.75
CA ARG A 353 13.64 36.76 30.60
C ARG A 353 14.97 36.76 31.35
N ASN A 354 15.02 36.11 32.51
CA ASN A 354 16.23 36.01 33.34
C ASN A 354 17.15 34.85 32.93
N ALA A 355 16.78 34.03 31.93
CA ALA A 355 17.57 32.88 31.48
C ALA A 355 19.02 33.23 31.08
N GLY A 356 19.29 34.48 30.70
CA GLY A 356 20.65 34.96 30.42
C GLY A 356 21.61 34.89 31.61
N LYS A 357 21.10 34.88 32.85
CA LYS A 357 21.89 34.77 34.09
C LYS A 357 22.49 33.38 34.30
N LEU A 358 21.98 32.37 33.60
CA LEU A 358 22.47 31.00 33.68
C LEU A 358 23.72 30.75 32.82
N LYS A 359 24.18 31.75 32.07
CA LYS A 359 25.42 31.65 31.27
C LYS A 359 26.61 31.33 32.17
N GLY A 360 27.34 30.28 31.82
CA GLY A 360 28.47 29.78 32.60
C GLY A 360 28.12 28.64 33.57
N THR A 361 26.83 28.37 33.80
CA THR A 361 26.39 27.17 34.52
C THR A 361 26.16 25.99 33.57
N SER A 362 26.09 24.77 34.09
CA SER A 362 25.71 23.58 33.32
C SER A 362 24.21 23.52 32.95
N ILE A 363 23.43 24.51 33.40
CA ILE A 363 21.96 24.50 33.31
C ILE A 363 21.51 25.35 32.13
N VAL A 364 20.61 24.79 31.32
CA VAL A 364 20.02 25.47 30.17
C VAL A 364 18.51 25.39 30.27
N VAL A 365 17.83 26.50 30.02
CA VAL A 365 16.35 26.57 30.01
C VAL A 365 15.83 26.81 28.61
N SER A 366 14.69 26.21 28.30
CA SER A 366 14.02 26.32 27.00
C SER A 366 12.50 26.24 27.14
N ASP A 367 11.79 26.71 26.13
CA ASP A 367 10.34 26.53 26.01
C ASP A 367 10.00 25.05 25.75
N ASP A 368 8.91 24.55 26.33
CA ASP A 368 8.38 23.21 26.04
C ASP A 368 7.61 23.20 24.71
N LEU A 369 8.32 23.22 23.60
CA LEU A 369 7.71 23.30 22.28
C LEU A 369 7.03 21.98 21.85
N THR A 370 5.95 22.09 21.08
CA THR A 370 5.31 20.93 20.42
C THR A 370 6.32 20.17 19.53
N PRO A 371 6.09 18.89 19.21
CA PRO A 371 6.98 18.14 18.29
C PRO A 371 7.22 18.86 16.95
N GLU A 372 6.16 19.44 16.38
CA GLU A 372 6.21 20.20 15.13
C GLU A 372 7.06 21.46 15.28
N GLU A 373 6.81 22.27 16.30
CA GLU A 373 7.60 23.48 16.59
C GLU A 373 9.06 23.13 16.89
N ARG A 374 9.35 22.02 17.59
CA ARG A 374 10.72 21.54 17.81
C ARG A 374 11.42 21.21 16.51
N SER A 375 10.73 20.55 15.58
CA SER A 375 11.29 20.22 14.25
C SER A 375 11.58 21.48 13.43
N ALA A 376 10.62 22.43 13.39
CA ALA A 376 10.77 23.72 12.75
C ALA A 376 11.93 24.53 13.36
N ARG A 377 12.05 24.50 14.69
CA ARG A 377 13.13 25.15 15.43
C ARG A 377 14.50 24.58 15.08
N ARG A 378 14.62 23.25 14.94
CA ARG A 378 15.88 22.61 14.52
C ARG A 378 16.31 23.10 13.13
N LYS A 379 15.37 23.17 12.18
CA LYS A 379 15.64 23.71 10.83
C LYS A 379 16.17 25.15 10.89
N LEU A 380 15.49 26.01 11.66
CA LEU A 380 15.91 27.41 11.84
C LEU A 380 17.29 27.53 12.52
N VAL A 381 17.58 26.68 13.51
CA VAL A 381 18.89 26.65 14.17
C VAL A 381 19.99 26.22 13.20
N GLU A 382 19.73 25.22 12.34
CA GLU A 382 20.70 24.80 11.34
C GLU A 382 20.92 25.86 10.27
N ALA A 383 19.84 26.47 9.79
CA ALA A 383 19.89 27.63 8.89
C ALA A 383 20.69 28.80 9.50
N ARG A 384 20.51 29.05 10.80
CA ARG A 384 21.29 30.05 11.54
C ARG A 384 22.79 29.74 11.52
N LYS A 385 23.17 28.47 11.73
CA LYS A 385 24.60 28.08 11.67
C LYS A 385 25.17 28.32 10.27
N GLN A 386 24.41 28.01 9.22
CA GLN A 386 24.82 28.26 7.83
C GLN A 386 25.03 29.75 7.57
N ALA A 387 24.08 30.60 7.99
CA ALA A 387 24.20 32.05 7.85
C ALA A 387 25.36 32.64 8.68
N ASN A 388 25.58 32.14 9.91
CA ASN A 388 26.71 32.57 10.75
C ASN A 388 28.07 32.18 10.14
N LYS A 389 28.18 31.04 9.45
CA LYS A 389 29.41 30.64 8.74
C LYS A 389 29.79 31.63 7.63
N ILE A 390 28.81 32.30 7.04
CA ILE A 390 29.00 33.34 6.03
C ILE A 390 29.22 34.72 6.68
N GLY A 391 29.13 34.81 8.01
CA GLY A 391 29.31 36.05 8.76
C GLY A 391 28.11 37.00 8.70
N LEU A 392 26.90 36.48 8.44
CA LEU A 392 25.68 37.28 8.48
C LEU A 392 25.22 37.50 9.93
N PRO A 393 24.75 38.72 10.28
CA PRO A 393 24.18 38.97 11.60
C PRO A 393 22.84 38.24 11.74
N THR A 394 22.80 37.19 12.56
CA THR A 394 21.59 36.39 12.77
C THR A 394 21.02 36.53 14.18
N LYS A 395 19.71 36.70 14.28
CA LYS A 395 18.97 36.67 15.55
C LYS A 395 17.82 35.70 15.46
N LEU A 396 17.74 34.79 16.42
CA LEU A 396 16.71 33.76 16.44
C LEU A 396 15.59 34.17 17.41
N GLN A 397 14.42 34.54 16.90
CA GLN A 397 13.32 35.11 17.69
C GLN A 397 12.06 34.25 17.58
N ARG A 398 11.69 33.56 18.67
CA ARG A 398 10.54 32.63 18.74
C ARG A 398 10.50 31.63 17.59
N ASN A 399 9.65 31.81 16.58
CA ASN A 399 9.51 30.90 15.44
C ASN A 399 10.14 31.43 14.15
N PHE A 400 10.98 32.48 14.24
CA PHE A 400 11.61 33.12 13.09
C PHE A 400 13.12 33.21 13.24
N LEU A 401 13.81 33.09 12.11
CA LEU A 401 15.22 33.46 11.96
C LEU A 401 15.28 34.86 11.32
N VAL A 402 15.89 35.81 12.03
CA VAL A 402 16.06 37.18 11.55
C VAL A 402 17.46 37.35 10.98
N ILE A 403 17.56 37.73 9.71
CA ILE A 403 18.81 38.03 8.99
C ILE A 403 18.65 39.42 8.37
N GLU A 404 19.55 40.35 8.69
CA GLU A 404 19.52 41.73 8.14
C GLU A 404 18.16 42.45 8.29
N GLY A 405 17.41 42.10 9.35
CA GLY A 405 16.07 42.66 9.62
C GLY A 405 14.90 41.87 9.03
N GLU A 406 15.14 40.95 8.09
CA GLU A 406 14.11 40.11 7.47
C GLU A 406 13.79 38.88 8.33
N ARG A 407 12.50 38.55 8.49
CA ARG A 407 12.04 37.39 9.28
C ARG A 407 11.76 36.19 8.37
N LEU A 408 12.52 35.12 8.54
CA LEU A 408 12.37 33.86 7.80
C LEU A 408 11.66 32.80 8.66
N THR A 409 10.71 32.08 8.04
CA THR A 409 10.04 30.91 8.65
C THR A 409 10.84 29.62 8.43
N SER A 410 10.43 28.53 9.07
CA SER A 410 11.05 27.20 8.84
C SER A 410 10.90 26.75 7.38
N ASP A 411 9.84 27.17 6.72
CA ASP A 411 9.53 26.77 5.35
C ASP A 411 10.38 27.58 4.37
N ASP A 412 10.65 28.85 4.66
CA ASP A 412 11.54 29.69 3.86
C ASP A 412 12.97 29.17 3.86
N VAL A 413 13.49 28.75 5.01
CA VAL A 413 14.84 28.16 5.11
C VAL A 413 14.91 26.71 4.60
N SER A 414 13.77 26.07 4.35
CA SER A 414 13.72 24.74 3.75
C SER A 414 13.77 24.79 2.22
N LYS A 415 13.51 25.95 1.61
CA LYS A 415 13.58 26.11 0.15
C LYS A 415 15.03 25.99 -0.34
N PRO A 416 15.29 25.29 -1.46
CA PRO A 416 16.62 25.19 -2.02
C PRO A 416 17.13 26.60 -2.42
N GLY A 417 18.38 26.91 -2.08
CA GLY A 417 18.98 28.20 -2.41
C GLY A 417 18.50 29.39 -1.57
N TRP A 418 17.78 29.18 -0.46
CA TRP A 418 17.27 30.25 0.40
C TRP A 418 18.34 31.26 0.87
N LEU A 419 19.60 30.82 0.97
CA LEU A 419 20.75 31.61 1.41
C LEU A 419 21.41 32.41 0.27
N ARG A 420 21.11 32.09 -1.00
CA ARG A 420 21.75 32.68 -2.18
C ARG A 420 21.54 34.20 -2.26
N LYS A 421 20.37 34.69 -1.85
CA LYS A 421 20.05 36.13 -1.86
C LYS A 421 21.04 36.95 -1.01
N TYR A 422 21.42 36.43 0.16
CA TYR A 422 22.36 37.14 1.06
C TYR A 422 23.82 36.97 0.63
N GLN A 423 24.15 35.93 -0.13
CA GLN A 423 25.48 35.75 -0.70
C GLN A 423 25.75 36.75 -1.85
N GLN A 424 24.71 37.04 -2.65
CA GLN A 424 24.82 37.94 -3.81
C GLN A 424 24.92 39.42 -3.40
N SER A 425 24.16 39.86 -2.40
CA SER A 425 24.21 41.24 -1.89
C SER A 425 25.60 41.64 -1.37
N ARG A 426 26.38 40.68 -0.86
CA ARG A 426 27.76 40.94 -0.43
C ARG A 426 28.78 40.97 -1.57
N ALA A 427 28.51 40.25 -2.66
CA ALA A 427 29.40 40.26 -3.82
C ALA A 427 29.37 41.64 -4.52
N THR A 428 28.23 42.35 -4.47
CA THR A 428 28.08 43.70 -5.03
C THR A 428 28.69 44.78 -4.15
N ASP A 429 28.64 44.64 -2.82
CA ASP A 429 29.24 45.63 -1.90
C ASP A 429 30.78 45.59 -1.88
N ASN A 430 31.39 44.44 -2.20
CA ASN A 430 32.85 44.29 -2.26
C ASN A 430 33.48 44.73 -3.60
N GLN A 431 32.68 45.15 -4.60
CA GLN A 431 33.20 45.65 -5.89
C GLN A 431 33.21 47.18 -6.01
N GLY A 432 32.84 47.91 -4.94
CA GLY A 432 32.73 49.38 -4.95
C GLY A 432 33.84 50.15 -4.24
N ILE A 433 34.93 49.50 -3.78
CA ILE A 433 36.00 50.18 -3.00
C ILE A 433 37.35 50.24 -3.74
N ASP A 434 37.55 49.51 -4.84
CA ASP A 434 38.88 49.40 -5.48
C ASP A 434 38.98 50.13 -6.84
N ALA A 435 38.41 51.33 -6.95
CA ALA A 435 38.55 52.15 -8.16
C ALA A 435 38.63 53.64 -7.81
N GLU A 436 39.73 54.06 -7.15
CA GLU A 436 40.36 55.39 -7.24
C GLU A 436 41.46 55.52 -6.18
N ALA A 437 42.65 54.97 -6.44
CA ALA A 437 43.91 55.41 -5.82
C ALA A 437 45.14 54.70 -6.45
N GLU A 438 45.53 55.09 -7.65
CA GLU A 438 46.92 54.97 -8.09
C GLU A 438 47.40 56.30 -8.67
N SER A 439 47.98 57.13 -7.81
CA SER A 439 49.05 58.05 -8.20
C SER A 439 49.79 58.58 -6.97
N GLU A 440 51.11 58.38 -6.98
CA GLU A 440 52.16 59.18 -6.33
C GLU A 440 52.59 58.87 -4.87
N SER A 441 53.68 58.10 -4.82
CA SER A 441 54.99 58.39 -4.19
C SER A 441 55.10 58.76 -2.69
N GLY A 442 55.98 58.02 -1.99
CA GLY A 442 56.80 58.57 -0.91
C GLY A 442 56.62 57.89 0.46
N ASN A 443 57.56 57.01 0.82
CA ASN A 443 57.85 56.61 2.21
C ASN A 443 58.69 57.73 2.89
N PRO A 444 59.02 57.74 4.20
CA PRO A 444 58.52 57.00 5.38
C PRO A 444 58.23 57.90 6.61
N THR A 445 57.70 57.33 7.71
CA THR A 445 58.16 57.45 9.13
C THR A 445 57.04 57.46 10.18
N ASN A 446 57.22 56.52 11.13
CA ASN A 446 57.16 56.63 12.60
C ASN A 446 55.87 57.04 13.38
N ASP A 447 55.66 56.25 14.45
CA ASP A 447 54.98 56.53 15.73
C ASP A 447 53.51 56.96 15.80
N GLY A 448 52.78 56.30 16.71
CA GLY A 448 51.73 56.97 17.51
C GLY A 448 50.32 56.39 17.44
N ARG A 449 49.97 55.59 18.45
CA ARG A 449 48.61 55.61 19.07
C ARG A 449 48.25 57.09 19.33
N PRO A 450 47.04 57.66 19.08
CA PRO A 450 45.85 57.32 19.91
C PRO A 450 44.42 57.76 19.43
N LYS A 451 43.44 57.41 20.29
CA LYS A 451 42.23 58.17 20.72
C LYS A 451 40.94 58.21 19.86
N LYS A 452 39.88 57.70 20.54
CA LYS A 452 38.46 58.05 20.45
C LYS A 452 38.22 59.55 20.15
N LYS A 453 37.27 59.84 19.25
CA LYS A 453 36.56 61.13 19.20
C LYS A 453 35.04 60.94 19.16
N LYS A 454 34.39 61.52 20.18
CA LYS A 454 32.99 61.99 20.23
C LYS A 454 32.66 62.85 19.00
N ARG A 455 31.37 62.91 18.64
CA ARG A 455 30.61 64.09 18.14
C ARG A 455 29.22 63.61 17.70
N THR A 456 28.10 64.33 17.77
CA THR A 456 27.59 65.44 18.59
C THR A 456 26.07 65.42 18.37
N ARG A 457 25.31 65.86 19.35
CA ARG A 457 23.85 66.02 19.32
C ARG A 457 23.49 67.31 18.56
N GLN A 458 22.56 67.24 17.61
CA GLN A 458 21.86 68.41 17.08
C GLN A 458 20.36 68.24 17.36
N GLU A 459 19.82 69.21 18.09
CA GLU A 459 18.40 69.42 18.34
C GLU A 459 17.84 70.34 17.25
N ALA A 460 16.65 70.04 16.76
CA ALA A 460 15.77 71.00 16.12
C ALA A 460 14.33 70.69 16.59
N ALA A 461 13.69 71.69 17.17
CA ALA A 461 12.34 71.67 17.73
C ALA A 461 11.26 71.81 16.64
N ILE A 462 10.03 71.37 16.92
CA ILE A 462 8.74 72.02 16.57
C ILE A 462 7.61 71.45 17.47
N SER A 463 6.74 72.39 17.87
CA SER A 463 5.51 72.46 18.70
C SER A 463 4.58 71.27 19.02
N PRO A 464 3.72 71.43 20.06
CA PRO A 464 2.87 70.39 20.64
C PRO A 464 1.47 70.33 20.02
N GLY A 465 0.86 69.15 19.97
CA GLY A 465 -0.53 68.99 19.56
C GLY A 465 -1.01 67.54 19.54
N ASP A 466 -1.98 67.28 20.42
CA ASP A 466 -2.98 66.20 20.49
C ASP A 466 -2.63 64.79 21.02
N PRO A 467 -3.40 64.29 22.01
CA PRO A 467 -3.22 62.97 22.62
C PRO A 467 -3.78 61.85 21.70
N PRO A 468 -3.19 60.64 21.73
CA PRO A 468 -3.66 59.55 20.90
C PRO A 468 -5.01 59.01 21.39
N LEU A 469 -5.94 58.88 20.45
CA LEU A 469 -7.26 58.27 20.58
C LEU A 469 -7.20 56.83 21.14
N PRO A 470 -8.22 56.40 21.92
CA PRO A 470 -8.30 55.04 22.44
C PRO A 470 -8.57 54.01 21.31
N PRO A 471 -8.17 52.74 21.50
CA PRO A 471 -8.37 51.70 20.49
C PRO A 471 -9.87 51.40 20.28
N PRO A 472 -10.28 51.01 19.06
CA PRO A 472 -11.68 50.82 18.72
C PRO A 472 -12.28 49.63 19.49
N ALA A 473 -13.48 49.86 20.03
CA ALA A 473 -14.31 48.88 20.69
C ALA A 473 -14.60 47.68 19.77
N GLY A 474 -14.28 46.47 20.24
CA GLY A 474 -14.69 45.24 19.58
C GLY A 474 -16.20 45.12 19.58
N GLN A 475 -16.78 45.03 18.38
CA GLN A 475 -18.14 44.52 18.23
C GLN A 475 -18.12 43.00 18.51
N PRO A 476 -19.05 42.48 19.32
CA PRO A 476 -19.22 41.05 19.50
C PRO A 476 -19.81 40.45 18.21
N LEU A 477 -19.12 39.47 17.63
CA LEU A 477 -19.71 38.61 16.61
C LEU A 477 -20.60 37.59 17.34
N ASP A 478 -21.90 37.86 17.33
CA ASP A 478 -22.95 36.92 17.65
C ASP A 478 -22.86 35.69 16.74
N PHE A 479 -22.38 34.58 17.29
CA PHE A 479 -22.62 33.26 16.69
C PHE A 479 -23.90 32.71 17.27
N ALA A 480 -24.97 32.89 16.50
CA ALA A 480 -26.27 32.28 16.70
C ALA A 480 -26.14 30.77 16.94
N ALA A 481 -26.70 30.34 18.07
CA ALA A 481 -26.95 28.94 18.37
C ALA A 481 -28.00 28.39 17.39
N ALA A 482 -27.67 27.34 16.66
CA ALA A 482 -28.65 26.56 15.93
C ALA A 482 -29.38 25.62 16.92
N PRO A 483 -30.73 25.60 16.93
CA PRO A 483 -31.50 24.91 17.95
C PRO A 483 -31.57 23.39 17.72
N LEU A 484 -31.53 22.66 18.83
CA LEU A 484 -32.00 21.28 18.97
C LEU A 484 -33.48 21.23 18.58
N ASN A 485 -33.80 20.54 17.50
CA ASN A 485 -35.20 20.22 17.19
C ASN A 485 -35.57 18.89 17.87
N SER A 486 -36.26 19.03 18.99
CA SER A 486 -37.09 18.01 19.60
C SER A 486 -38.36 17.84 18.78
N ASN A 487 -38.68 16.62 18.34
CA ASN A 487 -40.08 16.24 18.18
C ASN A 487 -40.31 14.87 18.81
N LYS A 488 -41.07 14.91 19.90
CA LYS A 488 -41.86 13.82 20.45
C LYS A 488 -43.13 13.71 19.59
N ASP A 489 -43.52 12.47 19.27
CA ASP A 489 -44.87 11.92 19.47
C ASP A 489 -44.78 10.41 19.22
N ASN A 490 -44.88 9.59 20.28
CA ASN A 490 -46.03 8.72 20.62
C ASN A 490 -46.36 7.70 19.50
N LYS A 491 -46.50 6.39 19.72
CA LYS A 491 -46.90 5.60 20.89
C LYS A 491 -46.80 4.12 20.44
N GLN A 492 -46.26 3.22 21.27
CA GLN A 492 -46.94 1.99 21.72
C GLN A 492 -45.99 1.04 22.45
N GLU A 493 -46.52 0.51 23.53
CA GLU A 493 -45.91 -0.30 24.57
C GLU A 493 -45.39 -1.66 24.06
N LYS A 494 -44.31 -2.15 24.68
CA LYS A 494 -44.39 -3.46 25.35
C LYS A 494 -43.30 -3.65 26.39
N VAL A 495 -43.77 -4.10 27.54
CA VAL A 495 -43.09 -4.44 28.79
C VAL A 495 -42.14 -5.63 28.59
N VAL A 496 -41.06 -5.68 29.38
CA VAL A 496 -40.50 -6.84 30.13
C VAL A 496 -38.96 -6.83 30.17
N GLY A 497 -38.41 -6.84 31.39
CA GLY A 497 -37.22 -7.61 31.75
C GLY A 497 -35.85 -6.90 31.76
N LYS A 498 -35.39 -6.46 32.94
CA LYS A 498 -33.94 -6.44 33.26
C LYS A 498 -33.45 -7.90 33.40
N PRO A 499 -32.17 -8.21 33.10
CA PRO A 499 -31.26 -8.36 34.23
C PRO A 499 -29.78 -7.95 34.02
N GLN A 500 -29.21 -7.71 35.20
CA GLN A 500 -27.85 -7.63 35.72
C GLN A 500 -26.58 -7.87 34.87
N ARG A 501 -25.59 -7.05 35.26
CA ARG A 501 -24.13 -7.18 35.10
C ARG A 501 -23.62 -8.59 35.47
N GLY A 502 -22.90 -9.22 34.54
CA GLY A 502 -22.05 -10.39 34.79
C GLY A 502 -20.57 -10.05 34.58
N ARG A 503 -19.77 -10.18 35.64
CA ARG A 503 -18.31 -10.15 35.62
C ARG A 503 -17.80 -11.42 34.94
N MET A 504 -16.95 -11.34 33.92
CA MET A 504 -16.16 -12.48 33.46
C MET A 504 -14.79 -12.46 34.14
N ALA A 505 -14.53 -13.51 34.91
CA ALA A 505 -13.23 -13.84 35.45
C ALA A 505 -12.60 -14.95 34.60
N GLU A 506 -11.31 -14.77 34.32
CA GLU A 506 -10.41 -15.70 33.65
C GLU A 506 -10.39 -17.08 34.33
N ARG A 507 -10.34 -18.16 33.55
CA ARG A 507 -9.91 -19.47 34.06
C ARG A 507 -8.86 -20.09 33.13
N ARG A 508 -7.65 -20.16 33.68
CA ARG A 508 -6.48 -20.85 33.16
C ARG A 508 -6.75 -22.35 33.02
N LEU A 509 -6.41 -22.89 31.85
CA LEU A 509 -6.19 -24.33 31.65
C LEU A 509 -4.83 -24.71 32.27
N ARG A 510 -4.85 -25.66 33.21
CA ARG A 510 -3.67 -26.44 33.59
C ARG A 510 -4.01 -27.91 33.44
N SER A 511 -3.11 -28.58 32.74
CA SER A 511 -2.97 -30.01 32.56
C SER A 511 -2.79 -30.74 33.90
N ALA A 512 -3.40 -31.91 34.02
CA ALA A 512 -3.00 -32.94 34.96
C ALA A 512 -3.28 -34.31 34.34
N THR A 513 -2.18 -34.96 33.97
CA THR A 513 -2.03 -36.40 33.77
C THR A 513 -2.36 -37.15 35.08
N GLY A 514 -3.11 -38.25 35.01
CA GLY A 514 -3.36 -39.09 36.18
C GLY A 514 -4.12 -40.36 35.83
N SER A 515 -3.34 -41.42 35.64
CA SER A 515 -3.73 -42.82 35.45
C SER A 515 -4.63 -43.36 36.58
N SER A 516 -5.65 -44.15 36.25
CA SER A 516 -6.02 -45.32 37.06
C SER A 516 -6.88 -46.31 36.25
N ASN A 517 -6.48 -47.58 36.35
CA ASN A 517 -7.14 -48.77 35.83
C ASN A 517 -8.49 -49.03 36.52
N GLY A 518 -9.40 -49.71 35.83
CA GLY A 518 -10.57 -50.31 36.46
C GLY A 518 -11.56 -50.87 35.45
N SER A 519 -11.50 -52.20 35.30
CA SER A 519 -12.44 -53.10 34.64
C SER A 519 -13.92 -52.79 34.90
N ASP A 520 -14.78 -52.91 33.88
CA ASP A 520 -15.74 -54.03 33.80
C ASP A 520 -16.63 -53.96 32.56
N SER A 521 -17.02 -55.16 32.16
CA SER A 521 -17.87 -55.59 31.06
C SER A 521 -19.28 -54.98 31.02
N GLU A 522 -19.83 -54.76 29.83
CA GLU A 522 -21.05 -55.43 29.30
C GLU A 522 -21.78 -54.61 28.20
N ARG A 523 -21.95 -55.28 27.04
CA ARG A 523 -23.16 -55.41 26.21
C ARG A 523 -24.00 -54.20 25.74
N SER A 524 -24.03 -54.09 24.40
CA SER A 524 -25.20 -54.08 23.50
C SER A 524 -26.33 -53.03 23.64
N HIS A 525 -26.47 -52.22 22.59
CA HIS A 525 -27.68 -51.95 21.75
C HIS A 525 -27.56 -50.51 21.19
N GLN A 526 -27.31 -50.32 19.89
CA GLN A 526 -28.34 -50.09 18.86
C GLN A 526 -29.46 -49.15 19.30
N ASN A 527 -29.34 -47.87 18.92
CA ASN A 527 -30.20 -47.22 17.93
C ASN A 527 -29.50 -45.99 17.33
#